data_AF-A0A1J0GN75-F1
#
_entry.id   AF-A0A1J0GN75-F1
#
_cell.length_a   1.000
_cell.length_b   1.000
_cell.length_c   1.000
_cell.angle_alpha   90.00
_cell.angle_beta   90.00
_cell.angle_gamma   90.00
#
_symmetry.space_group_name_H-M   'P 1'
#
loop_
_entity.id
_entity.type
_entity.pdbx_description
1 polymer ?
#
loop_
_entity_poly.entity_id
_entity_poly.type
_entity_poly.pdbx_seq_one_letter_code
_entity_poly.pdbx_strand_id
1 'polypeptide(L)'
;MLLNTPFIKSCIIEILKAILTLVFGYFSFNIYQRYKNKKDNNKLYVQFLKLEKEMINNKTIIDNALNEYIYLEELNKQFYIDNSLDTNLVDLYYCVSQLNIYKEVHVEHDRYGEPVSEVTIYTEKPYEFIMEYEADLSYLKGDYRGNSDEINDIERSLKKLNNKNIFNDFNDLEIKSLKFIGKSFVLAPQIKFLYEKISKFNKSKEKIKYLTRFCEFILSEENEFKNSFDNYNEIIRIKKKLNVNSKALELDVKFTLWGKIDADLLAVYDAELYLQLEEFYTELNTFNIYINRKETLDKAKNIIMKNLEPIISDNKKRLKKILLKTNKLFKSI
;
A
#
# COMPACT_ATOMS: atom_id res chain seq x y z
N MET A 1 2.77 -77.68 60.94
CA MET A 1 1.79 -76.87 60.19
C MET A 1 2.39 -76.66 58.80
N LEU A 2 2.16 -77.60 57.89
CA LEU A 2 2.66 -77.54 56.52
C LEU A 2 1.90 -76.41 55.82
N LEU A 3 2.61 -75.35 55.44
CA LEU A 3 2.06 -74.30 54.59
C LEU A 3 1.43 -74.97 53.37
N ASN A 4 0.16 -74.66 53.14
CA ASN A 4 -0.64 -75.19 52.04
C ASN A 4 -0.07 -74.60 50.72
N THR A 5 0.97 -75.26 50.20
CA THR A 5 1.76 -74.89 49.02
C THR A 5 0.94 -74.55 47.77
N PRO A 6 -0.22 -75.16 47.47
CA PRO A 6 -1.03 -74.76 46.32
C PRO A 6 -1.72 -73.40 46.53
N PHE A 7 -2.14 -73.06 47.75
CA PHE A 7 -2.80 -71.78 48.04
C PHE A 7 -1.82 -70.60 47.89
N ILE A 8 -0.61 -70.73 48.44
CA ILE A 8 0.43 -69.68 48.36
C ILE A 8 0.90 -69.47 46.92
N LYS A 9 1.08 -70.55 46.14
CA LYS A 9 1.36 -70.44 44.71
C LYS A 9 0.26 -69.69 43.96
N SER A 10 -1.01 -69.97 44.27
CA SER A 10 -2.14 -69.28 43.65
C SER A 10 -2.17 -67.78 44.01
N CYS A 11 -1.94 -67.41 45.27
CA CYS A 11 -1.83 -66.01 45.69
C CYS A 11 -0.67 -65.27 44.98
N ILE A 12 0.50 -65.90 44.88
CA ILE A 12 1.67 -65.31 44.19
C ILE A 12 1.35 -65.08 42.70
N ILE A 13 0.71 -66.05 42.03
CA ILE A 13 0.32 -65.93 40.63
C ILE A 13 -0.66 -64.76 40.41
N GLU A 14 -1.66 -64.60 41.29
CA GLU A 14 -2.63 -63.50 41.18
C GLU A 14 -2.00 -62.12 41.45
N ILE A 15 -1.08 -62.00 42.43
CA ILE A 15 -0.31 -60.77 42.64
C ILE A 15 0.55 -60.44 41.41
N LEU A 16 1.17 -61.45 40.81
CA LEU A 16 2.01 -61.25 39.62
C LEU A 16 1.19 -60.77 38.42
N LYS A 17 -0.01 -61.33 38.21
CA LYS A 17 -0.97 -60.85 37.21
C LYS A 17 -1.40 -59.40 37.48
N ALA A 18 -1.69 -59.06 38.73
CA ALA A 18 -2.08 -57.70 39.11
C ALA A 18 -0.95 -56.68 38.82
N ILE A 19 0.30 -57.02 39.15
CA ILE A 19 1.47 -56.20 38.85
C ILE A 19 1.67 -56.05 37.34
N LEU A 20 1.60 -57.14 36.57
CA LEU A 20 1.70 -57.10 35.11
C LEU A 20 0.61 -56.22 34.49
N THR A 21 -0.62 -56.34 34.99
CA THR A 21 -1.77 -55.54 34.51
C THR A 21 -1.57 -54.06 34.81
N LEU A 22 -1.05 -53.71 36.00
CA LEU A 22 -0.68 -52.34 36.36
C LEU A 22 0.43 -51.77 35.48
N VAL A 23 1.47 -52.57 35.19
CA VAL A 23 2.57 -52.17 34.31
C VAL A 23 2.06 -51.93 32.89
N PHE A 24 1.26 -52.85 32.33
CA PHE A 24 0.64 -52.66 31.02
C PHE A 24 -0.29 -51.44 31.02
N GLY A 25 -1.14 -51.27 32.04
CA GLY A 25 -2.00 -50.10 32.18
C GLY A 25 -1.22 -48.78 32.21
N TYR A 26 -0.11 -48.72 32.95
CA TYR A 26 0.77 -47.56 33.01
C TYR A 26 1.46 -47.26 31.68
N PHE A 27 1.98 -48.29 30.99
CA PHE A 27 2.59 -48.14 29.67
C PHE A 27 1.56 -47.70 28.61
N SER A 28 0.39 -48.33 28.57
CA SER A 28 -0.69 -47.99 27.64
C SER A 28 -1.22 -46.57 27.88
N PHE A 29 -1.39 -46.16 29.14
CA PHE A 29 -1.78 -44.79 29.49
C PHE A 29 -0.73 -43.77 29.05
N ASN A 30 0.56 -44.05 29.27
CA ASN A 30 1.65 -43.17 28.85
C ASN A 30 1.77 -43.06 27.32
N ILE A 31 1.55 -44.16 26.59
CA ILE A 31 1.51 -44.14 25.11
C ILE A 31 0.33 -43.31 24.62
N TYR A 32 -0.86 -43.50 25.21
CA TYR A 32 -2.06 -42.72 24.88
C TYR A 32 -1.86 -41.21 25.15
N GLN A 33 -1.33 -40.85 26.33
CA GLN A 33 -1.03 -39.45 26.66
C GLN A 33 -0.01 -38.84 25.70
N ARG A 34 1.04 -39.57 25.32
CA ARG A 34 2.02 -39.11 24.33
C ARG A 34 1.42 -38.93 22.94
N TYR A 35 0.52 -39.82 22.52
CA TYR A 35 -0.17 -39.71 21.23
C TYR A 35 -1.13 -38.51 21.21
N LYS A 36 -1.92 -38.32 22.28
CA LYS A 36 -2.78 -37.14 22.46
C LYS A 36 -1.97 -35.84 22.40
N ASN A 37 -0.89 -35.75 23.19
CA ASN A 37 0.02 -34.60 23.17
C ASN A 37 0.65 -34.35 21.80
N LYS A 38 0.96 -35.40 21.02
CA LYS A 38 1.45 -35.25 19.65
C LYS A 38 0.42 -34.59 18.73
N LYS A 39 -0.83 -35.04 18.80
CA LYS A 39 -1.95 -34.50 18.00
C LYS A 39 -2.18 -33.03 18.32
N ASP A 40 -2.19 -32.68 19.60
CA ASP A 40 -2.44 -31.31 20.07
C ASP A 40 -1.27 -30.37 19.70
N ASN A 41 -0.02 -30.82 19.90
CA ASN A 41 1.17 -30.07 19.46
C ASN A 41 1.20 -29.85 17.94
N ASN A 42 0.72 -30.81 17.15
CA ASN A 42 0.67 -30.68 15.70
C ASN A 42 -0.41 -29.67 15.28
N LYS A 43 -1.60 -29.73 15.90
CA LYS A 43 -2.66 -28.74 15.67
C LYS A 43 -2.15 -27.34 16.00
N LEU A 44 -1.45 -27.19 17.12
CA LEU A 44 -0.88 -25.90 17.54
C LEU A 44 0.23 -25.41 16.60
N TYR A 45 1.10 -26.29 16.13
CA TYR A 45 2.13 -25.94 15.15
C TYR A 45 1.51 -25.40 13.85
N VAL A 46 0.43 -26.01 13.37
CA VAL A 46 -0.31 -25.54 12.19
C VAL A 46 -0.92 -24.15 12.44
N GLN A 47 -1.44 -23.89 13.64
CA GLN A 47 -1.97 -22.57 13.98
C GLN A 47 -0.88 -21.48 13.97
N PHE A 48 0.30 -21.75 14.52
CA PHE A 48 1.43 -20.82 14.43
C PHE A 48 1.90 -20.57 12.99
N LEU A 49 1.82 -21.57 12.10
CA LEU A 49 2.10 -21.36 10.67
C LEU A 49 1.07 -20.44 10.00
N LYS A 50 -0.20 -20.51 10.39
CA LYS A 50 -1.23 -19.60 9.89
C LYS A 50 -1.00 -18.17 10.38
N LEU A 51 -0.72 -18.01 11.67
CA LEU A 51 -0.41 -16.70 12.26
C LEU A 51 0.83 -16.08 11.59
N GLU A 52 1.88 -16.87 11.34
CA GLU A 52 3.06 -16.39 10.62
C GLU A 52 2.71 -15.91 9.22
N LYS A 53 1.91 -16.67 8.48
CA LYS A 53 1.50 -16.30 7.13
C LYS A 53 0.68 -15.00 7.10
N GLU A 54 -0.28 -14.87 8.02
CA GLU A 54 -1.09 -13.66 8.16
C GLU A 54 -0.22 -12.45 8.55
N MET A 55 0.64 -12.62 9.56
CA MET A 55 1.57 -11.58 10.01
C MET A 55 2.50 -11.11 8.88
N ILE A 56 3.08 -12.04 8.12
CA ILE A 56 3.94 -11.69 6.97
C ILE A 56 3.15 -10.91 5.92
N ASN A 57 1.93 -11.35 5.59
CA ASN A 57 1.07 -10.66 4.63
C ASN A 57 0.76 -9.23 5.08
N ASN A 58 0.32 -9.07 6.33
CA ASN A 58 0.00 -7.75 6.90
C ASN A 58 1.24 -6.85 6.97
N LYS A 59 2.40 -7.41 7.34
CA LYS A 59 3.69 -6.71 7.33
C LYS A 59 4.03 -6.20 5.93
N THR A 60 3.88 -7.04 4.90
CA THR A 60 4.13 -6.64 3.51
C THR A 60 3.20 -5.51 3.06
N ILE A 61 1.92 -5.57 3.42
CA ILE A 61 0.96 -4.50 3.10
C ILE A 61 1.40 -3.17 3.76
N ILE A 62 1.78 -3.20 5.03
CA ILE A 62 2.26 -2.03 5.78
C ILE A 62 3.58 -1.51 5.20
N ASP A 63 4.53 -2.40 4.89
CA ASP A 63 5.83 -2.05 4.30
C ASP A 63 5.64 -1.38 2.94
N ASN A 64 4.72 -1.87 2.10
CA ASN A 64 4.42 -1.24 0.82
C ASN A 64 3.89 0.19 1.00
N ALA A 65 3.01 0.43 1.97
CA ALA A 65 2.52 1.77 2.28
C ALA A 65 3.64 2.69 2.80
N LEU A 66 4.52 2.20 3.67
CA LEU A 66 5.68 2.97 4.15
C LEU A 66 6.69 3.27 3.05
N ASN A 67 6.90 2.34 2.12
CA ASN A 67 7.79 2.54 0.98
C ASN A 67 7.32 3.68 0.07
N GLU A 68 6.02 3.95 -0.01
CA GLU A 68 5.52 5.12 -0.76
C GLU A 68 5.97 6.45 -0.15
N TYR A 69 6.09 6.54 1.18
CA TYR A 69 6.66 7.73 1.83
C TYR A 69 8.14 7.90 1.51
N ILE A 70 8.91 6.81 1.56
CA ILE A 70 10.34 6.82 1.23
C ILE A 70 10.54 7.21 -0.23
N TYR A 71 9.79 6.59 -1.13
CA TYR A 71 9.84 6.86 -2.56
C TYR A 71 9.45 8.32 -2.87
N LEU A 72 8.44 8.87 -2.19
CA LEU A 72 8.09 10.29 -2.29
C LEU A 72 9.25 11.20 -1.87
N GLU A 73 9.94 10.89 -0.77
CA GLU A 73 11.12 11.65 -0.34
C GLU A 73 12.24 11.58 -1.39
N GLU A 74 12.49 10.41 -1.97
CA GLU A 74 13.49 10.22 -3.03
C GLU A 74 13.17 11.03 -4.29
N LEU A 75 11.91 11.02 -4.74
CA LEU A 75 11.48 11.84 -5.88
C LEU A 75 11.62 13.34 -5.59
N ASN A 76 11.22 13.80 -4.39
CA ASN A 76 11.33 15.22 -4.03
C ASN A 76 12.79 15.71 -4.01
N LYS A 77 13.77 14.85 -3.69
CA LYS A 77 15.20 15.23 -3.68
C LYS A 77 15.70 15.73 -5.05
N GLN A 78 15.07 15.32 -6.16
CA GLN A 78 15.42 15.82 -7.50
C GLN A 78 15.16 17.33 -7.65
N PHE A 79 14.25 17.89 -6.85
CA PHE A 79 13.85 19.29 -6.85
C PHE A 79 14.64 20.15 -5.87
N TYR A 80 15.70 19.62 -5.27
CA TYR A 80 16.51 20.34 -4.30
C TYR A 80 17.63 21.12 -5.00
N ILE A 81 17.79 22.38 -4.62
CA ILE A 81 18.92 23.24 -4.98
C ILE A 81 19.53 23.72 -3.66
N ASP A 82 20.85 23.56 -3.51
CA ASP A 82 21.58 23.89 -2.28
C ASP A 82 20.98 23.24 -1.02
N ASN A 83 20.62 21.96 -1.12
CA ASN A 83 19.99 21.14 -0.06
C ASN A 83 18.60 21.62 0.41
N SER A 84 17.94 22.50 -0.34
CA SER A 84 16.59 22.98 -0.04
C SER A 84 15.65 22.76 -1.22
N LEU A 85 14.38 22.44 -0.96
CA LEU A 85 13.36 22.30 -2.01
C LEU A 85 13.15 23.64 -2.71
N ASP A 86 13.48 23.74 -4.00
CA ASP A 86 13.31 24.97 -4.76
C ASP A 86 11.85 25.12 -5.23
N THR A 87 11.15 26.09 -4.63
CA THR A 87 9.73 26.36 -4.92
C THR A 87 9.51 26.86 -6.35
N ASN A 88 10.46 27.59 -6.94
CA ASN A 88 10.35 28.04 -8.33
C ASN A 88 10.47 26.87 -9.30
N LEU A 89 11.29 25.86 -8.97
CA LEU A 89 11.44 24.67 -9.79
C LEU A 89 10.15 23.83 -9.73
N VAL A 90 9.59 23.64 -8.54
CA VAL A 90 8.29 22.96 -8.37
C VAL A 90 7.17 23.69 -9.11
N ASP A 91 7.15 25.02 -9.04
CA ASP A 91 6.18 25.88 -9.75
C ASP A 91 6.34 25.81 -11.27
N LEU A 92 7.56 25.68 -11.79
CA LEU A 92 7.80 25.46 -13.22
C LEU A 92 7.15 24.16 -13.70
N TYR A 93 7.39 23.04 -13.00
CA TYR A 93 6.77 21.75 -13.35
C TYR A 93 5.25 21.78 -13.17
N TYR A 94 4.75 22.47 -12.16
CA TYR A 94 3.32 22.72 -12.00
C TYR A 94 2.75 23.42 -13.24
N CYS A 95 3.35 24.52 -13.68
CA CYS A 95 2.91 25.22 -14.90
C CYS A 95 2.93 24.32 -16.13
N VAL A 96 3.95 23.46 -16.31
CA VAL A 96 3.98 22.51 -17.43
C VAL A 96 2.81 21.52 -17.32
N SER A 97 2.51 21.00 -16.14
CA SER A 97 1.38 20.09 -15.93
C SER A 97 0.02 20.73 -16.23
N GLN A 98 -0.09 22.05 -16.06
CA GLN A 98 -1.31 22.79 -16.39
C GLN A 98 -1.54 22.90 -17.89
N LEU A 99 -0.58 22.59 -18.77
CA LEU A 99 -0.81 22.59 -20.21
C LEU A 99 -1.84 21.53 -20.65
N ASN A 100 -2.08 20.51 -19.82
CA ASN A 100 -3.10 19.49 -20.10
C ASN A 100 -4.53 20.04 -20.12
N ILE A 101 -4.80 21.22 -19.54
CA ILE A 101 -6.14 21.81 -19.58
C ILE A 101 -6.56 22.27 -20.99
N TYR A 102 -5.58 22.41 -21.90
CA TYR A 102 -5.82 22.78 -23.29
C TYR A 102 -5.93 21.56 -24.22
N LYS A 103 -5.80 20.36 -23.66
CA LYS A 103 -5.92 19.11 -24.40
C LYS A 103 -7.39 18.79 -24.60
N GLU A 104 -7.78 18.49 -25.83
CA GLU A 104 -9.11 18.00 -26.21
C GLU A 104 -8.98 16.64 -26.89
N VAL A 105 -9.93 15.74 -26.62
CA VAL A 105 -10.02 14.43 -27.28
C VAL A 105 -11.16 14.45 -28.28
N HIS A 106 -10.83 14.33 -29.56
CA HIS A 106 -11.79 14.29 -30.65
C HIS A 106 -11.98 12.84 -31.10
N VAL A 107 -13.21 12.36 -31.05
CA VAL A 107 -13.57 11.03 -31.56
C VAL A 107 -13.89 11.16 -33.05
N GLU A 108 -13.04 10.58 -33.90
CA GLU A 108 -13.33 10.46 -35.32
C GLU A 108 -14.39 9.39 -35.54
N HIS A 109 -15.40 9.70 -36.34
CA HIS A 109 -16.47 8.77 -36.69
C HIS A 109 -16.36 8.39 -38.16
N ASP A 110 -16.69 7.15 -38.50
CA ASP A 110 -16.78 6.71 -39.89
C ASP A 110 -18.01 7.32 -40.58
N ARG A 111 -18.22 6.94 -41.84
CA ARG A 111 -19.36 7.42 -42.64
C ARG A 111 -20.73 6.94 -42.11
N TYR A 112 -20.75 6.00 -41.17
CA TYR A 112 -21.95 5.46 -40.54
C TYR A 112 -22.16 6.00 -39.12
N GLY A 113 -21.25 6.84 -38.62
CA GLY A 113 -21.33 7.41 -37.29
C GLY A 113 -20.77 6.50 -36.19
N GLU A 114 -19.99 5.48 -36.56
CA GLU A 114 -19.29 4.62 -35.59
C GLU A 114 -17.91 5.22 -35.24
N PRO A 115 -17.52 5.25 -33.95
CA PRO A 115 -16.22 5.78 -33.54
C PRO A 115 -15.08 4.89 -34.05
N VAL A 116 -14.10 5.50 -34.71
CA VAL A 116 -12.98 4.80 -35.37
C VAL A 116 -11.65 5.09 -34.71
N SER A 117 -11.45 6.32 -34.25
CA SER A 117 -10.20 6.75 -33.65
C SER A 117 -10.44 7.89 -32.65
N GLU A 118 -9.53 8.02 -31.68
CA GLU A 118 -9.45 9.19 -30.81
C GLU A 118 -8.19 9.96 -31.16
N VAL A 119 -8.36 11.22 -31.54
CA VAL A 119 -7.27 12.14 -31.84
C VAL A 119 -7.16 13.16 -30.72
N THR A 120 -5.98 13.25 -30.12
CA THR A 120 -5.67 14.32 -29.17
C THR A 120 -5.28 15.58 -29.93
N ILE A 121 -5.92 16.70 -29.62
CA ILE A 121 -5.50 18.02 -30.12
C ILE A 121 -5.25 18.98 -28.95
N TYR A 122 -4.40 19.98 -29.16
CA TYR A 122 -4.23 21.07 -28.22
C TYR A 122 -4.78 22.36 -28.81
N THR A 123 -5.56 23.09 -28.03
CA THR A 123 -6.22 24.32 -28.46
C THR A 123 -5.64 25.55 -27.76
N GLU A 124 -5.96 26.74 -28.29
CA GLU A 124 -5.44 28.00 -27.75
C GLU A 124 -5.98 28.31 -26.34
N LYS A 125 -7.20 27.86 -26.07
CA LYS A 125 -7.95 28.08 -24.84
C LYS A 125 -8.48 26.75 -24.32
N PRO A 126 -8.73 26.60 -23.01
CA PRO A 126 -9.27 25.38 -22.44
C PRO A 126 -10.79 25.26 -22.70
N TYR A 127 -11.19 25.11 -23.97
CA TYR A 127 -12.60 25.21 -24.36
C TYR A 127 -13.48 24.15 -23.71
N GLU A 128 -13.00 22.91 -23.61
CA GLU A 128 -13.72 21.80 -22.95
C GLU A 128 -14.08 22.15 -21.49
N PHE A 129 -13.10 22.59 -20.69
CA PHE A 129 -13.35 23.03 -19.31
C PHE A 129 -14.25 24.27 -19.24
N ILE A 130 -14.13 25.22 -20.17
CA ILE A 130 -15.01 26.40 -20.19
C ILE A 130 -16.45 25.96 -20.43
N MET A 131 -16.68 25.08 -21.40
CA MET A 131 -18.01 24.55 -21.72
C MET A 131 -18.61 23.76 -20.56
N GLU A 132 -17.83 22.90 -19.90
CA GLU A 132 -18.26 22.16 -18.71
C GLU A 132 -18.74 23.10 -17.60
N TYR A 133 -17.91 24.10 -17.25
CA TYR A 133 -18.25 25.03 -16.18
C TYR A 133 -19.44 25.94 -16.55
N GLU A 134 -19.60 26.31 -17.83
CA GLU A 134 -20.77 27.06 -18.30
C GLU A 134 -22.06 26.24 -18.21
N ALA A 135 -22.00 24.94 -18.52
CA ALA A 135 -23.12 24.02 -18.38
C ALA A 135 -23.50 23.84 -16.90
N ASP A 136 -22.53 23.62 -16.02
CA ASP A 136 -22.74 23.51 -14.57
C ASP A 136 -23.36 24.78 -13.99
N LEU A 137 -22.84 25.95 -14.40
CA LEU A 137 -23.38 27.24 -13.98
C LEU A 137 -24.83 27.43 -14.43
N SER A 138 -25.15 27.03 -15.66
CA SER A 138 -26.50 27.12 -16.22
C SER A 138 -27.47 26.20 -15.47
N TYR A 139 -27.02 24.99 -15.13
CA TYR A 139 -27.79 24.04 -14.33
C TYR A 139 -28.07 24.59 -12.92
N LEU A 140 -27.04 25.06 -12.21
CA LEU A 140 -27.17 25.58 -10.85
C LEU A 140 -28.02 26.85 -10.77
N LYS A 141 -27.97 27.72 -11.79
CA LYS A 141 -28.84 28.91 -11.87
C LYS A 141 -30.28 28.57 -12.27
N GLY A 142 -30.48 27.47 -12.99
CA GLY A 142 -31.80 26.95 -13.36
C GLY A 142 -32.52 26.25 -12.21
N ASP A 143 -31.77 25.67 -11.26
CA ASP A 143 -32.31 25.10 -10.03
C ASP A 143 -32.52 26.20 -8.96
N TYR A 144 -33.76 26.39 -8.51
CA TYR A 144 -34.13 27.39 -7.48
C TYR A 144 -33.47 27.15 -6.10
N ARG A 145 -32.65 26.10 -5.96
CA ARG A 145 -31.89 25.75 -4.75
C ARG A 145 -30.37 25.86 -4.92
N GLY A 146 -29.88 26.39 -6.04
CA GLY A 146 -28.45 26.57 -6.27
C GLY A 146 -27.76 27.32 -5.13
N ASN A 147 -26.70 26.73 -4.59
CA ASN A 147 -25.91 27.35 -3.52
C ASN A 147 -25.17 28.57 -4.08
N SER A 148 -25.41 29.76 -3.53
CA SER A 148 -24.78 31.01 -3.98
C SER A 148 -23.26 30.95 -3.93
N ASP A 149 -22.69 30.25 -2.96
CA ASP A 149 -21.24 30.14 -2.81
C ASP A 149 -20.63 29.28 -3.92
N GLU A 150 -21.30 28.19 -4.28
CA GLU A 150 -20.91 27.29 -5.37
C GLU A 150 -20.99 27.99 -6.73
N ILE A 151 -22.05 28.76 -6.96
CA ILE A 151 -22.19 29.63 -8.15
C ILE A 151 -21.03 30.62 -8.24
N ASN A 152 -20.72 31.30 -7.13
CA ASN A 152 -19.63 32.28 -7.07
C ASN A 152 -18.24 31.63 -7.28
N ASP A 153 -18.05 30.38 -6.87
CA ASP A 153 -16.81 29.62 -7.09
C ASP A 153 -16.64 29.23 -8.57
N ILE A 154 -17.71 28.77 -9.21
CA ILE A 154 -17.72 28.42 -10.64
C ILE A 154 -17.49 29.67 -11.49
N GLU A 155 -18.16 30.79 -11.20
CA GLU A 155 -17.96 32.06 -11.92
C GLU A 155 -16.52 32.57 -11.82
N ARG A 156 -15.92 32.48 -10.63
CA ARG A 156 -14.50 32.84 -10.44
C ARG A 156 -13.56 31.93 -11.24
N SER A 157 -13.88 30.65 -11.33
CA SER A 157 -13.09 29.67 -12.09
C SER A 157 -13.21 29.90 -13.60
N LEU A 158 -14.43 30.14 -14.10
CA LEU A 158 -14.69 30.53 -15.49
C LEU A 158 -13.94 31.80 -15.88
N LYS A 159 -13.95 32.83 -15.02
CA LYS A 159 -13.21 34.07 -15.29
C LYS A 159 -11.71 33.81 -15.43
N LYS A 160 -11.14 32.88 -14.64
CA LYS A 160 -9.73 32.50 -14.75
C LYS A 160 -9.46 31.74 -16.06
N LEU A 161 -10.29 30.75 -16.39
CA LEU A 161 -10.15 29.94 -17.61
C LEU A 161 -10.30 30.79 -18.89
N ASN A 162 -11.25 31.73 -18.91
CA ASN A 162 -11.46 32.62 -20.06
C ASN A 162 -10.28 33.54 -20.36
N ASN A 163 -9.48 33.87 -19.34
CA ASN A 163 -8.27 34.68 -19.48
C ASN A 163 -7.02 33.85 -19.81
N LYS A 164 -7.12 32.51 -19.82
CA LYS A 164 -6.01 31.63 -20.14
C LYS A 164 -5.79 31.56 -21.65
N ASN A 165 -4.52 31.45 -22.02
CA ASN A 165 -4.07 31.28 -23.39
C ASN A 165 -2.77 30.48 -23.38
N ILE A 166 -2.72 29.38 -24.12
CA ILE A 166 -1.56 28.48 -24.09
C ILE A 166 -0.27 29.17 -24.55
N PHE A 167 -0.34 30.14 -25.47
CA PHE A 167 0.82 30.87 -25.94
C PHE A 167 1.38 31.82 -24.88
N ASN A 168 0.51 32.40 -24.05
CA ASN A 168 0.95 33.17 -22.88
C ASN A 168 1.61 32.25 -21.85
N ASP A 169 1.00 31.08 -21.59
CA ASP A 169 1.58 30.07 -20.68
C ASP A 169 2.97 29.61 -21.19
N PHE A 170 3.17 29.46 -22.51
CA PHE A 170 4.50 29.18 -23.08
C PHE A 170 5.51 30.32 -22.91
N ASN A 171 5.10 31.58 -23.03
CA ASN A 171 5.99 32.72 -22.76
C ASN A 171 6.40 32.74 -21.27
N ASP A 172 5.46 32.48 -20.37
CA ASP A 172 5.73 32.39 -18.94
C ASP A 172 6.67 31.22 -18.62
N LEU A 173 6.47 30.06 -19.24
CA LEU A 173 7.35 28.91 -19.11
C LEU A 173 8.78 29.19 -19.61
N GLU A 174 8.94 29.94 -20.70
CA GLU A 174 10.26 30.37 -21.18
C GLU A 174 10.97 31.23 -20.12
N ILE A 175 10.28 32.24 -19.58
CA ILE A 175 10.81 33.15 -18.55
C ILE A 175 11.14 32.39 -17.27
N LYS A 176 10.28 31.48 -16.82
CA LYS A 176 10.51 30.67 -15.62
C LYS A 176 11.69 29.72 -15.80
N SER A 177 11.80 29.05 -16.95
CA SER A 177 12.91 28.14 -17.25
C SER A 177 14.25 28.89 -17.33
N LEU A 178 14.24 30.11 -17.88
CA LEU A 178 15.44 30.94 -18.00
C LEU A 178 16.15 31.19 -16.65
N LYS A 179 15.39 31.27 -15.54
CA LYS A 179 15.93 31.48 -14.17
C LYS A 179 16.87 30.37 -13.69
N PHE A 180 16.86 29.22 -14.35
CA PHE A 180 17.67 28.05 -13.99
C PHE A 180 18.85 27.83 -14.93
N ILE A 181 18.90 28.54 -16.06
CA ILE A 181 19.97 28.39 -17.04
C ILE A 181 21.29 28.85 -16.42
N GLY A 182 22.32 28.00 -16.53
CA GLY A 182 23.64 28.25 -15.94
C GLY A 182 23.79 27.81 -14.49
N LYS A 183 22.73 27.34 -13.83
CA LYS A 183 22.81 26.72 -12.50
C LYS A 183 23.18 25.24 -12.61
N SER A 184 23.88 24.72 -11.61
CA SER A 184 24.24 23.29 -11.51
C SER A 184 23.36 22.60 -10.46
N PHE A 185 22.49 21.70 -10.91
CA PHE A 185 21.61 20.88 -10.08
C PHE A 185 21.13 19.66 -10.88
N VAL A 186 20.49 18.70 -10.22
CA VAL A 186 20.13 17.39 -10.80
C VAL A 186 19.31 17.52 -12.09
N LEU A 187 18.34 18.44 -12.09
CA LEU A 187 17.40 18.64 -13.20
C LEU A 187 17.86 19.71 -14.23
N ALA A 188 19.08 20.21 -14.12
CA ALA A 188 19.58 21.29 -15.00
C ALA A 188 19.54 20.92 -16.51
N PRO A 189 19.94 19.71 -16.95
CA PRO A 189 19.84 19.30 -18.36
C PRO A 189 18.39 19.35 -18.88
N GLN A 190 17.45 18.86 -18.09
CA GLN A 190 16.04 18.77 -18.46
C GLN A 190 15.40 20.16 -18.58
N ILE A 191 15.72 21.07 -17.65
CA ILE A 191 15.24 22.45 -17.73
C ILE A 191 15.87 23.19 -18.91
N LYS A 192 17.14 22.94 -19.20
CA LYS A 192 17.80 23.51 -20.39
C LYS A 192 17.12 23.03 -21.68
N PHE A 193 16.85 21.73 -21.80
CA PHE A 193 16.10 21.18 -22.92
C PHE A 193 14.73 21.86 -23.08
N LEU A 194 13.94 21.93 -22.00
CA LEU A 194 12.62 22.56 -22.00
C LEU A 194 12.69 24.01 -22.50
N TYR A 195 13.61 24.80 -21.94
CA TYR A 195 13.83 26.20 -22.32
C TYR A 195 14.15 26.34 -23.82
N GLU A 196 15.09 25.54 -24.34
CA GLU A 196 15.51 25.61 -25.74
C GLU A 196 14.36 25.30 -26.70
N LYS A 197 13.54 24.28 -26.37
CA LYS A 197 12.40 23.89 -27.21
C LYS A 197 11.29 24.93 -27.18
N ILE A 198 10.94 25.43 -26.00
CA ILE A 198 9.93 26.49 -25.84
C ILE A 198 10.39 27.78 -26.53
N SER A 199 11.64 28.22 -26.33
CA SER A 199 12.17 29.43 -26.96
C SER A 199 12.14 29.35 -28.49
N LYS A 200 12.46 28.16 -29.05
CA LYS A 200 12.36 27.92 -30.49
C LYS A 200 10.91 27.97 -30.98
N PHE A 201 9.99 27.33 -30.27
CA PHE A 201 8.56 27.38 -30.59
C PHE A 201 8.01 28.82 -30.50
N ASN A 202 8.39 29.58 -29.47
CA ASN A 202 7.96 30.95 -29.27
C ASN A 202 8.43 31.93 -30.35
N LYS A 203 9.52 31.62 -31.06
CA LYS A 203 10.02 32.38 -32.21
C LYS A 203 9.38 31.96 -33.54
N SER A 204 8.66 30.83 -33.58
CA SER A 204 8.00 30.35 -34.80
C SER A 204 6.86 31.28 -35.22
N LYS A 205 6.70 31.48 -36.54
CA LYS A 205 5.55 32.18 -37.12
C LYS A 205 4.33 31.27 -37.29
N GLU A 206 4.52 29.95 -37.26
CA GLU A 206 3.47 28.94 -37.50
C GLU A 206 3.04 28.25 -36.19
N LYS A 207 2.94 28.99 -35.06
CA LYS A 207 2.67 28.39 -33.74
C LYS A 207 1.39 27.57 -33.69
N ILE A 208 0.30 28.10 -34.25
CA ILE A 208 -1.02 27.43 -34.25
C ILE A 208 -0.94 26.09 -34.98
N LYS A 209 -0.33 26.07 -36.16
CA LYS A 209 -0.21 24.87 -37.00
C LYS A 209 0.59 23.74 -36.33
N TYR A 210 1.56 24.07 -35.50
CA TYR A 210 2.43 23.10 -34.83
C TYR A 210 2.12 22.88 -33.35
N LEU A 211 1.04 23.47 -32.83
CA LEU A 211 0.72 23.46 -31.41
C LEU A 211 0.58 22.03 -30.86
N THR A 212 -0.31 21.22 -31.41
CA THR A 212 -0.54 19.84 -30.99
C THR A 212 0.74 19.03 -30.96
N ARG A 213 1.47 19.02 -32.08
CA ARG A 213 2.74 18.28 -32.20
C ARG A 213 3.78 18.75 -31.18
N PHE A 214 3.84 20.05 -30.90
CA PHE A 214 4.78 20.59 -29.91
C PHE A 214 4.41 20.16 -28.48
N CYS A 215 3.12 20.23 -28.12
CA CYS A 215 2.65 19.77 -26.82
C CYS A 215 2.87 18.26 -26.63
N GLU A 216 2.55 17.44 -27.63
CA GLU A 216 2.81 16.00 -27.60
C GLU A 216 4.30 15.70 -27.43
N PHE A 217 5.15 16.40 -28.18
CA PHE A 217 6.59 16.26 -28.08
C PHE A 217 7.12 16.54 -26.67
N ILE A 218 6.61 17.57 -25.98
CA ILE A 218 7.06 17.93 -24.62
C ILE A 218 6.45 17.03 -23.55
N LEU A 219 5.15 16.72 -23.65
CA LEU A 219 4.35 16.13 -22.57
C LEU A 219 4.20 14.62 -22.67
N SER A 220 4.30 14.04 -23.87
CA SER A 220 3.91 12.64 -24.13
C SER A 220 5.02 11.82 -24.77
N GLU A 221 5.79 12.39 -25.70
CA GLU A 221 6.88 11.68 -26.37
C GLU A 221 8.12 11.54 -25.48
N GLU A 222 8.91 10.49 -25.73
CA GLU A 222 10.20 10.28 -25.07
C GLU A 222 11.20 11.39 -25.45
N ASN A 223 11.66 12.11 -24.44
CA ASN A 223 12.58 13.23 -24.60
C ASN A 223 13.37 13.48 -23.30
N GLU A 224 14.35 14.39 -23.33
CA GLU A 224 15.23 14.65 -22.17
C GLU A 224 14.46 15.16 -20.94
N PHE A 225 13.34 15.87 -21.11
CA PHE A 225 12.50 16.40 -20.04
C PHE A 225 11.44 15.40 -19.53
N LYS A 226 11.02 14.44 -20.35
CA LYS A 226 9.89 13.53 -20.09
C LYS A 226 10.02 12.79 -18.75
N ASN A 227 11.16 12.14 -18.50
CA ASN A 227 11.39 11.37 -17.27
C ASN A 227 11.24 12.23 -16.00
N SER A 228 11.76 13.45 -16.01
CA SER A 228 11.61 14.35 -14.86
C SER A 228 10.18 14.85 -14.68
N PHE A 229 9.44 15.01 -15.78
CA PHE A 229 8.04 15.39 -15.74
C PHE A 229 7.15 14.23 -15.23
N ASP A 230 7.46 12.99 -15.59
CA ASP A 230 6.78 11.81 -15.04
C ASP A 230 7.03 11.64 -13.55
N ASN A 231 8.28 11.83 -13.11
CA ASN A 231 8.61 11.85 -11.68
C ASN A 231 7.80 12.93 -10.93
N TYR A 232 7.60 14.10 -11.53
CA TYR A 232 6.76 15.14 -10.95
C TYR A 232 5.27 14.74 -10.86
N ASN A 233 4.73 14.16 -11.92
CA ASN A 233 3.34 13.66 -11.93
C ASN A 233 3.14 12.55 -10.90
N GLU A 234 4.15 11.70 -10.72
CA GLU A 234 4.18 10.67 -9.69
C GLU A 234 4.21 11.26 -8.28
N ILE A 235 4.98 12.33 -8.03
CA ILE A 235 4.95 13.09 -6.77
C ILE A 235 3.52 13.58 -6.49
N ILE A 236 2.84 14.18 -7.47
CA ILE A 236 1.46 14.66 -7.31
C ILE A 236 0.53 13.51 -6.95
N ARG A 237 0.63 12.38 -7.67
CA ARG A 237 -0.19 11.19 -7.46
C ARG A 237 -0.03 10.64 -6.04
N ILE A 238 1.21 10.46 -5.58
CA ILE A 238 1.51 9.96 -4.24
C ILE A 238 1.07 10.98 -3.17
N LYS A 239 1.34 12.29 -3.35
CA LYS A 239 0.89 13.33 -2.41
C LYS A 239 -0.63 13.34 -2.25
N LYS A 240 -1.40 13.17 -3.32
CA LYS A 240 -2.86 13.07 -3.26
C LYS A 240 -3.32 11.86 -2.44
N LYS A 241 -2.66 10.71 -2.64
CA LYS A 241 -2.93 9.47 -1.90
C LYS A 241 -2.58 9.58 -0.41
N LEU A 242 -1.45 10.21 -0.09
CA LEU A 242 -0.94 10.37 1.28
C LEU A 242 -1.47 11.63 1.99
N ASN A 243 -2.38 12.40 1.37
CA ASN A 243 -2.93 13.60 1.95
C ASN A 243 -3.74 13.28 3.22
N VAL A 244 -3.36 13.86 4.36
CA VAL A 244 -4.02 13.63 5.66
C VAL A 244 -5.44 14.21 5.69
N ASN A 245 -5.70 15.25 4.90
CA ASN A 245 -6.99 15.92 4.84
C ASN A 245 -7.98 15.23 3.89
N SER A 246 -7.54 14.24 3.11
CA SER A 246 -8.45 13.43 2.27
C SER A 246 -9.14 12.36 3.11
N LYS A 247 -10.22 11.78 2.57
CA LYS A 247 -10.92 10.65 3.21
C LYS A 247 -9.91 9.57 3.56
N ALA A 248 -9.82 9.23 4.84
CA ALA A 248 -8.84 8.27 5.33
C ALA A 248 -9.04 6.91 4.64
N LEU A 249 -7.99 6.46 3.96
CA LEU A 249 -7.95 5.15 3.32
C LEU A 249 -7.37 4.15 4.32
N GLU A 250 -8.27 3.38 4.93
CA GLU A 250 -7.91 2.29 5.81
C GLU A 250 -7.24 1.17 5.01
N LEU A 251 -6.13 0.64 5.55
CA LEU A 251 -5.51 -0.55 4.99
C LEU A 251 -6.36 -1.77 5.28
N ASP A 252 -6.57 -2.63 4.27
CA ASP A 252 -7.21 -3.94 4.46
C ASP A 252 -6.23 -4.91 5.11
N VAL A 253 -5.98 -4.70 6.40
CA VAL A 253 -5.21 -5.59 7.26
C VAL A 253 -6.16 -6.18 8.29
N LYS A 254 -6.12 -7.51 8.42
CA LYS A 254 -6.96 -8.24 9.38
C LYS A 254 -6.06 -9.07 10.26
N PHE A 255 -6.20 -8.88 11.57
CA PHE A 255 -5.48 -9.66 12.57
C PHE A 255 -6.47 -10.61 13.22
N THR A 256 -6.43 -11.88 12.80
CA THR A 256 -7.39 -12.90 13.24
C THR A 256 -6.70 -13.88 14.16
N LEU A 257 -6.95 -13.73 15.47
CA LEU A 257 -6.58 -14.76 16.44
C LEU A 257 -7.53 -15.97 16.32
N TRP A 258 -7.13 -17.13 16.85
CA TRP A 258 -7.85 -18.39 16.66
C TRP A 258 -9.33 -18.33 17.08
N GLY A 259 -10.20 -19.07 16.37
CA GLY A 259 -11.64 -19.12 16.65
C GLY A 259 -12.01 -19.96 17.88
N LYS A 260 -13.28 -19.91 18.32
CA LYS A 260 -13.80 -20.64 19.50
C LYS A 260 -13.46 -22.14 19.56
N ILE A 261 -13.35 -22.82 18.41
CA ILE A 261 -13.02 -24.27 18.32
C ILE A 261 -11.53 -24.55 18.63
N ASP A 262 -10.71 -23.51 18.65
CA ASP A 262 -9.30 -23.56 19.01
C ASP A 262 -9.03 -23.03 20.43
N ALA A 263 -10.02 -22.46 21.11
CA ALA A 263 -9.94 -22.13 22.53
C ALA A 263 -9.78 -23.38 23.41
N ASP A 264 -10.31 -24.54 22.99
CA ASP A 264 -10.09 -25.82 23.70
C ASP A 264 -8.62 -26.27 23.64
N LEU A 265 -7.81 -25.75 22.72
CA LEU A 265 -6.35 -25.94 22.75
C LEU A 265 -5.69 -25.14 23.87
N LEU A 266 -6.36 -24.12 24.43
CA LEU A 266 -5.86 -23.33 25.57
C LEU A 266 -5.64 -24.18 26.81
N ALA A 267 -6.42 -25.25 26.99
CA ALA A 267 -6.24 -26.20 28.08
C ALA A 267 -4.93 -27.03 27.96
N VAL A 268 -4.31 -27.07 26.77
CA VAL A 268 -2.99 -27.68 26.50
C VAL A 268 -1.90 -26.60 26.41
N TYR A 269 -2.27 -25.33 26.55
CA TYR A 269 -1.48 -24.16 26.19
C TYR A 269 -0.82 -23.50 27.40
N ASP A 270 0.10 -22.59 27.09
CA ASP A 270 0.63 -21.60 28.03
C ASP A 270 -0.31 -20.39 28.02
N ALA A 271 -1.22 -20.31 28.99
CA ALA A 271 -2.24 -19.26 29.03
C ALA A 271 -1.65 -17.84 28.91
N GLU A 272 -0.43 -17.63 29.42
CA GLU A 272 0.29 -16.37 29.32
C GLU A 272 0.58 -15.99 27.86
N LEU A 273 1.04 -16.94 27.06
CA LEU A 273 1.34 -16.74 25.65
C LEU A 273 0.10 -16.38 24.82
N TYR A 274 -1.08 -16.87 25.22
CA TYR A 274 -2.31 -16.59 24.48
C TYR A 274 -2.76 -15.18 24.78
N LEU A 275 -2.76 -14.80 26.05
CA LEU A 275 -3.06 -13.44 26.49
C LEU A 275 -2.12 -12.43 25.81
N GLN A 276 -0.82 -12.74 25.69
CA GLN A 276 0.13 -11.90 24.96
C GLN A 276 -0.25 -11.73 23.47
N LEU A 277 -0.58 -12.83 22.77
CA LEU A 277 -0.99 -12.75 21.37
C LEU A 277 -2.32 -12.00 21.20
N GLU A 278 -3.27 -12.23 22.10
CA GLU A 278 -4.57 -11.56 22.13
C GLU A 278 -4.41 -10.06 22.38
N GLU A 279 -3.55 -9.65 23.32
CA GLU A 279 -3.25 -8.26 23.61
C GLU A 279 -2.74 -7.53 22.35
N PHE A 280 -1.73 -8.07 21.67
CA PHE A 280 -1.17 -7.43 20.47
C PHE A 280 -2.12 -7.45 19.27
N TYR A 281 -2.88 -8.52 19.06
CA TYR A 281 -3.87 -8.58 17.98
C TYR A 281 -5.03 -7.62 18.25
N THR A 282 -5.47 -7.51 19.51
CA THR A 282 -6.50 -6.54 19.91
C THR A 282 -5.98 -5.12 19.75
N GLU A 283 -4.73 -4.85 20.13
CA GLU A 283 -4.11 -3.54 19.90
C GLU A 283 -4.11 -3.19 18.41
N LEU A 284 -3.62 -4.10 17.56
CA LEU A 284 -3.58 -3.89 16.10
C LEU A 284 -4.97 -3.73 15.46
N ASN A 285 -6.00 -4.37 16.01
CA ASN A 285 -7.39 -4.23 15.55
C ASN A 285 -8.10 -3.00 16.12
N THR A 286 -7.61 -2.38 17.19
CA THR A 286 -8.28 -1.25 17.85
C THR A 286 -7.82 0.11 17.34
N PHE A 287 -6.60 0.24 16.82
CA PHE A 287 -6.21 1.44 16.09
C PHE A 287 -6.29 1.19 14.58
N ASN A 288 -7.19 1.92 13.91
CA ASN A 288 -7.32 1.84 12.46
C ASN A 288 -5.99 2.25 11.80
N ILE A 289 -5.48 1.39 10.93
CA ILE A 289 -4.21 1.61 10.22
C ILE A 289 -4.52 2.29 8.90
N TYR A 290 -4.06 3.53 8.73
CA TYR A 290 -4.38 4.34 7.57
C TYR A 290 -3.16 4.56 6.68
N ILE A 291 -3.36 4.43 5.36
CA ILE A 291 -2.30 4.66 4.35
C ILE A 291 -1.71 6.07 4.47
N ASN A 292 -2.55 7.07 4.74
CA ASN A 292 -2.15 8.47 4.80
C ASN A 292 -1.65 8.91 6.20
N ARG A 293 -1.46 7.99 7.15
CA ARG A 293 -0.94 8.29 8.50
C ARG A 293 0.30 7.45 8.82
N LYS A 294 1.47 7.99 8.47
CA LYS A 294 2.79 7.36 8.70
C LYS A 294 2.98 6.86 10.14
N GLU A 295 2.54 7.63 11.13
CA GLU A 295 2.63 7.24 12.56
C GLU A 295 1.88 5.94 12.86
N THR A 296 0.70 5.73 12.27
CA THR A 296 -0.07 4.49 12.47
C THR A 296 0.57 3.29 11.79
N LEU A 297 1.17 3.50 10.61
CA LEU A 297 1.94 2.48 9.89
C LEU A 297 3.20 2.07 10.65
N ASP A 298 3.96 3.06 11.14
CA ASP A 298 5.17 2.83 11.93
C ASP A 298 4.84 2.13 13.25
N LYS A 299 3.74 2.51 13.92
CA LYS A 299 3.27 1.83 15.13
C LYS A 299 2.93 0.37 14.84
N ALA A 300 2.12 0.11 13.81
CA ALA A 300 1.73 -1.25 13.44
C ALA A 300 2.94 -2.12 13.07
N LYS A 301 3.86 -1.59 12.26
CA LYS A 301 5.10 -2.27 11.90
C LYS A 301 5.95 -2.59 13.12
N ASN A 302 6.08 -1.66 14.06
CA ASN A 302 6.84 -1.88 15.29
C ASN A 302 6.23 -3.00 16.14
N ILE A 303 4.90 -3.04 16.34
CA ILE A 303 4.23 -4.11 17.08
C ILE A 303 4.48 -5.46 16.39
N ILE A 304 4.32 -5.53 15.07
CA ILE A 304 4.56 -6.76 14.32
C ILE A 304 6.01 -7.25 14.49
N MET A 305 7.00 -6.36 14.26
CA MET A 305 8.40 -6.74 14.24
C MET A 305 9.01 -6.98 15.62
N LYS A 306 8.65 -6.17 16.61
CA LYS A 306 9.26 -6.24 17.95
C LYS A 306 8.54 -7.21 18.87
N ASN A 307 7.23 -7.43 18.66
CA ASN A 307 6.42 -8.19 19.61
C ASN A 307 5.92 -9.50 18.97
N LEU A 308 5.19 -9.44 17.86
CA LEU A 308 4.56 -10.63 17.28
C LEU A 308 5.54 -11.60 16.62
N GLU A 309 6.44 -11.09 15.78
CA GLU A 309 7.36 -11.90 14.99
C GLU A 309 8.28 -12.78 15.86
N PRO A 310 8.91 -12.27 16.95
CA PRO A 310 9.68 -13.10 17.88
C PRO A 310 8.83 -14.19 18.53
N ILE A 311 7.65 -13.83 19.06
CA ILE A 311 6.76 -14.75 19.77
C ILE A 311 6.34 -15.92 18.86
N ILE A 312 5.88 -15.61 17.64
CA ILE A 312 5.44 -16.60 16.66
C ILE A 312 6.62 -17.48 16.22
N SER A 313 7.77 -16.89 15.91
CA SER A 313 8.96 -17.60 15.44
C SER A 313 9.50 -18.59 16.48
N ASP A 314 9.61 -18.15 17.73
CA ASP A 314 10.17 -18.97 18.81
C ASP A 314 9.25 -20.12 19.19
N ASN A 315 7.94 -19.88 19.28
CA ASN A 315 6.98 -20.93 19.56
C ASN A 315 6.87 -21.94 18.42
N LYS A 316 6.88 -21.48 17.17
CA LYS A 316 6.95 -22.37 16.00
C LYS A 316 8.20 -23.27 16.05
N LYS A 317 9.38 -22.70 16.33
CA LYS A 317 10.63 -23.46 16.46
C LYS A 317 10.57 -24.47 17.62
N ARG A 318 10.02 -24.07 18.78
CA ARG A 318 9.82 -24.93 19.95
C ARG A 318 8.93 -26.12 19.60
N LEU A 319 7.77 -25.89 19.00
CA LEU A 319 6.81 -26.93 18.61
C LEU A 319 7.39 -27.88 17.56
N LYS A 320 8.11 -27.36 16.57
CA LYS A 320 8.83 -28.18 15.58
C LYS A 320 9.81 -29.13 16.25
N LYS A 321 10.59 -28.68 17.25
CA LYS A 321 11.52 -29.52 18.01
C LYS A 321 10.79 -30.62 18.80
N ILE A 322 9.68 -30.29 19.46
CA ILE A 322 8.86 -31.25 20.22
C ILE A 322 8.31 -32.33 19.27
N LEU A 323 7.69 -31.93 18.17
CA LEU A 323 7.11 -32.85 17.18
C LEU A 323 8.17 -33.77 16.55
N LEU A 324 9.37 -33.25 16.26
CA LEU A 324 10.49 -34.08 15.76
C LEU A 324 10.95 -35.11 16.79
N LYS A 325 11.08 -34.76 18.07
CA LYS A 325 11.42 -35.71 19.14
C LYS A 325 10.36 -36.79 19.29
N THR A 326 9.09 -36.40 19.32
CA THR A 326 7.95 -37.32 19.44
C THR A 326 7.88 -38.24 18.22
N ASN A 327 8.08 -37.73 17.01
CA ASN A 327 8.12 -38.55 15.78
C ASN A 327 9.27 -39.57 15.77
N LYS A 328 10.44 -39.25 16.31
CA LYS A 328 11.55 -40.22 16.42
C LYS A 328 11.18 -41.40 17.31
N LEU A 329 10.53 -41.15 18.45
CA LEU A 329 10.07 -42.18 19.38
C LEU A 329 9.03 -43.14 18.78
N PHE A 330 8.17 -42.64 17.88
CA PHE A 330 7.16 -43.45 17.19
C PHE A 330 7.65 -44.06 15.85
N LYS A 331 8.87 -43.73 15.40
CA LYS A 331 9.54 -44.40 14.26
C LYS A 331 10.38 -45.60 14.70
N SER A 332 10.75 -45.66 15.98
CA SER A 332 11.56 -46.73 16.59
C SER A 332 10.72 -47.84 17.23
N ILE A 333 9.39 -47.75 17.11
CA ILE A 333 8.39 -48.78 17.42
C ILE A 333 7.85 -49.21 16.05
#